data_AF-A0A959FKR5-F1
#
_entry.id   AF-A0A959FKR5-F1
#
_cell.length_a   1.000
_cell.length_b   1.000
_cell.length_c   1.000
_cell.angle_alpha   90.00
_cell.angle_beta   90.00
_cell.angle_gamma   90.00
#
_symmetry.space_group_name_H-M   'P 1'
#
loop_
_entity.id
_entity.type
_entity.pdbx_description
1 polymer ?
#
loop_
_entity_poly.entity_id
_entity_poly.type
_entity_poly.pdbx_seq_one_letter_code
_entity_poly.pdbx_strand_id
1 'polypeptide(L)'
;MLKLFRRLRQRLLVQGRFRAYLLYALGEVVLIVFGILLALQLSNWNARRTHDQAFSVLLEQIYNAIWTDTEMHDLAIDALESQVTILQQLLAQPDTFPEEQISTILYYLDLSMDDQFFTKGRDLLPFLDYQSADPRQRDLIREITSYSQSNLYQYAASEYGAREPELLEPALRAAGIPEPALLFGVTDYWGFHFPNEAGFFSASHAESARQLLREPSFRSQLQSLLSHKMNVLSIADNAREDAFSILDRIKAYQPEVRLLYDDLGILGSGLPDGYDRSVPMQRMSGPGNRWEVELELQVGTFKFRNRDSWNQNWGGVGFPEGRSVYLGRDIWVPTAGRYHILLDLEKRRYQFTLLDE
;
A
#
# COMPACT_ATOMS: atom_id res chain seq x y z
N MET A 1 15.95 29.54 -50.27
CA MET A 1 14.90 30.58 -50.36
C MET A 1 13.99 30.27 -51.53
N LEU A 2 12.67 30.26 -51.31
CA LEU A 2 11.66 30.02 -52.33
C LEU A 2 11.96 30.84 -53.60
N LYS A 3 12.20 30.15 -54.73
CA LYS A 3 12.64 30.73 -56.01
C LYS A 3 11.76 31.91 -56.47
N LEU A 4 10.50 31.94 -56.03
CA LEU A 4 9.52 32.98 -56.30
C LEU A 4 9.90 34.35 -55.71
N PHE A 5 10.23 34.40 -54.40
CA PHE A 5 10.59 35.65 -53.71
C PHE A 5 11.91 36.24 -54.21
N ARG A 6 12.87 35.38 -54.57
CA ARG A 6 14.13 35.78 -55.20
C ARG A 6 13.91 36.47 -56.56
N ARG A 7 13.00 35.93 -57.38
CA ARG A 7 12.66 36.50 -58.70
C ARG A 7 11.90 37.83 -58.57
N LEU A 8 11.02 37.98 -57.58
CA LEU A 8 10.32 39.23 -57.30
C LEU A 8 11.29 40.35 -56.91
N ARG A 9 12.22 40.08 -55.99
CA ARG A 9 13.23 41.05 -55.56
C ARG A 9 14.14 41.51 -56.69
N GLN A 10 14.61 40.59 -57.52
CA GLN A 10 15.44 40.90 -58.68
C GLN A 10 14.71 41.79 -59.69
N ARG A 11 13.42 41.54 -59.96
CA ARG A 11 12.60 42.41 -60.82
C ARG A 11 12.40 43.82 -60.25
N LEU A 12 12.18 43.94 -58.94
CA LEU A 12 11.95 45.24 -58.28
C LEU A 12 13.22 46.10 -58.21
N LEU A 13 14.39 45.49 -58.08
CA LEU A 13 15.70 46.15 -58.18
C LEU A 13 15.96 46.70 -59.59
N VAL A 14 15.71 45.90 -60.62
CA VAL A 14 15.89 46.31 -62.03
C VAL A 14 14.95 47.45 -62.42
N GLN A 15 13.79 47.57 -61.78
CA GLN A 15 12.82 48.64 -61.99
C GLN A 15 13.08 49.92 -61.16
N GLY A 16 14.18 50.00 -60.40
CA GLY A 16 14.51 51.18 -59.56
C GLY A 16 13.63 51.36 -58.32
N ARG A 17 12.79 50.39 -57.96
CA ARG A 17 11.82 50.47 -56.85
C ARG A 17 12.43 50.05 -55.51
N PHE A 18 13.44 50.79 -55.04
CA PHE A 18 14.23 50.43 -53.85
C PHE A 18 13.40 50.25 -52.57
N ARG A 19 12.41 51.13 -52.30
CA ARG A 19 11.51 51.02 -51.13
C ARG A 19 10.70 49.71 -51.13
N ALA A 20 10.20 49.30 -52.29
CA ALA A 20 9.48 48.05 -52.43
C ALA A 20 10.42 46.85 -52.20
N TYR A 21 11.61 46.88 -52.80
CA TYR A 21 12.63 45.85 -52.58
C TYR A 21 12.96 45.64 -51.09
N LEU A 22 13.16 46.72 -50.33
CA LEU A 22 13.41 46.67 -48.88
C LEU A 22 12.26 46.05 -48.10
N LEU A 23 11.01 46.44 -48.38
CA LEU A 23 9.82 45.88 -47.73
C LEU A 23 9.68 44.38 -47.98
N TYR A 24 9.90 43.93 -49.22
CA TYR A 24 9.84 42.51 -49.57
C TYR A 24 10.99 41.69 -48.96
N ALA A 25 12.22 42.24 -48.92
CA ALA A 25 13.35 41.59 -48.28
C ALA A 25 13.16 41.48 -46.76
N LEU A 26 12.64 42.53 -46.11
CA LEU A 26 12.29 42.52 -44.69
C LEU A 26 11.19 41.51 -44.41
N GLY A 27 10.15 41.45 -45.25
CA GLY A 27 9.08 40.45 -45.14
C GLY A 27 9.60 39.02 -45.23
N GLU A 28 10.58 38.74 -46.10
CA GLU A 28 11.22 37.42 -46.20
C GLU A 28 11.99 37.04 -44.92
N VAL A 29 12.72 37.99 -44.34
CA VAL A 29 13.42 37.79 -43.06
C VAL A 29 12.41 37.53 -41.94
N VAL A 30 11.36 38.36 -41.83
CA VAL A 30 10.31 38.19 -40.81
C VAL A 30 9.62 36.84 -40.94
N LEU A 31 9.32 36.38 -42.17
CA LEU A 31 8.71 35.07 -42.40
C LEU A 31 9.63 33.91 -41.99
N ILE A 32 10.93 34.00 -42.31
CA ILE A 32 11.91 32.98 -41.89
C ILE A 32 12.04 32.95 -40.37
N VAL A 33 12.13 34.12 -39.72
CA VAL A 33 12.18 34.24 -38.26
C VAL A 33 10.92 33.63 -37.64
N PHE A 34 9.74 33.92 -38.17
CA PHE A 34 8.49 33.34 -37.69
C PHE A 34 8.47 31.81 -37.84
N GLY A 35 8.97 31.28 -38.96
CA GLY A 35 9.10 29.85 -39.18
C GLY A 35 10.05 29.17 -38.19
N ILE A 36 11.20 29.78 -37.88
CA ILE A 36 12.14 29.28 -36.87
C ILE A 36 11.51 29.31 -35.48
N LEU A 37 10.84 30.41 -35.11
CA LEU A 37 10.16 30.53 -33.82
C LEU A 37 9.05 29.49 -33.66
N LEU A 38 8.24 29.25 -34.70
CA LEU A 38 7.22 28.20 -34.68
C LEU A 38 7.84 26.81 -34.54
N ALA A 39 8.92 26.51 -35.25
CA ALA A 39 9.63 25.23 -35.13
C ALA A 39 10.17 25.02 -33.70
N LEU A 40 10.78 26.05 -33.11
CA LEU A 40 11.24 26.02 -31.72
C LEU A 40 10.08 25.87 -30.73
N GLN A 41 8.97 26.59 -30.92
CA GLN A 41 7.78 26.44 -30.07
C GLN A 41 7.19 25.04 -30.14
N LEU A 42 7.07 24.46 -31.34
CA LEU A 42 6.57 23.10 -31.53
C LEU A 42 7.49 22.06 -30.88
N SER A 43 8.81 22.21 -31.03
CA SER A 43 9.79 21.35 -30.37
C SER A 43 9.70 21.44 -28.85
N ASN A 44 9.60 22.65 -28.30
CA ASN A 44 9.48 22.87 -26.85
C ASN A 44 8.16 22.32 -26.31
N TRP A 45 7.06 22.47 -27.05
CA TRP A 45 5.76 21.91 -26.69
C TRP A 45 5.80 20.38 -26.65
N ASN A 46 6.41 19.75 -27.66
CA ASN A 46 6.57 18.30 -27.68
C ASN A 46 7.44 17.80 -26.51
N ALA A 47 8.54 18.48 -26.21
CA ALA A 47 9.40 18.14 -25.08
C ALA A 47 8.65 18.24 -23.73
N ARG A 48 7.86 19.31 -23.53
CA ARG A 48 7.02 19.47 -22.33
C ARG A 48 5.98 18.37 -22.21
N ARG A 49 5.28 18.03 -23.29
CA ARG A 49 4.29 16.95 -23.29
C ARG A 49 4.91 15.62 -22.87
N THR A 50 6.07 15.27 -23.40
CA THR A 50 6.76 14.02 -23.04
C THR A 50 7.18 14.03 -21.57
N HIS A 51 7.64 15.16 -21.05
CA HIS A 51 8.01 15.34 -19.65
C HIS A 51 6.78 15.18 -18.72
N ASP A 52 5.66 15.83 -19.05
CA ASP A 52 4.41 15.71 -18.29
C ASP A 52 3.85 14.27 -18.31
N GLN A 53 4.03 13.54 -19.41
CA GLN A 53 3.67 12.12 -19.49
C GLN A 53 4.54 11.26 -18.56
N ALA A 54 5.85 11.49 -18.54
CA ALA A 54 6.75 10.78 -17.64
C ALA A 54 6.43 11.07 -16.17
N PHE A 55 6.16 12.34 -15.84
CA PHE A 55 5.71 12.77 -14.52
C PHE A 55 4.43 12.06 -14.10
N SER A 56 3.42 12.02 -14.98
CA SER A 56 2.13 11.37 -14.72
C SER A 56 2.25 9.86 -14.48
N VAL A 57 3.08 9.15 -15.27
CA VAL A 57 3.33 7.71 -15.09
C VAL A 57 3.99 7.44 -13.74
N LEU A 58 5.00 8.23 -13.37
CA LEU A 58 5.69 8.03 -12.10
C LEU A 58 4.83 8.44 -10.90
N LEU A 59 4.01 9.48 -11.04
CA LEU A 59 3.03 9.86 -10.04
C LEU A 59 2.00 8.76 -9.79
N GLU A 60 1.57 8.05 -10.83
CA GLU A 60 0.72 6.86 -10.70
C GLU A 60 1.43 5.70 -9.98
N GLN A 61 2.73 5.49 -10.20
CA GLN A 61 3.52 4.51 -9.45
C GLN A 61 3.64 4.89 -7.97
N ILE A 62 3.89 6.17 -7.67
CA ILE A 62 3.93 6.68 -6.29
C ILE A 62 2.57 6.51 -5.63
N TYR A 63 1.46 6.82 -6.32
CA TYR A 63 0.11 6.60 -5.83
C TYR A 63 -0.12 5.14 -5.41
N ASN A 64 0.32 4.18 -6.24
CA ASN A 64 0.19 2.75 -5.94
C ASN A 64 1.10 2.29 -4.80
N ALA A 65 2.30 2.86 -4.69
CA ALA A 65 3.20 2.58 -3.58
C ALA A 65 2.58 3.06 -2.26
N ILE A 66 2.11 4.32 -2.20
CA ILE A 66 1.46 4.88 -1.02
C ILE A 66 0.16 4.14 -0.69
N TRP A 67 -0.61 3.70 -1.70
CA TRP A 67 -1.77 2.84 -1.47
C TRP A 67 -1.39 1.53 -0.79
N THR A 68 -0.29 0.90 -1.24
CA THR A 68 0.20 -0.32 -0.58
C THR A 68 0.66 -0.03 0.85
N ASP A 69 1.26 1.14 1.09
CA ASP A 69 1.65 1.56 2.43
C ASP A 69 0.41 1.70 3.34
N THR A 70 -0.71 2.23 2.85
CA THR A 70 -1.95 2.31 3.66
C THR A 70 -2.57 0.95 3.96
N GLU A 71 -2.42 -0.03 3.06
CA GLU A 71 -2.82 -1.42 3.34
C GLU A 71 -1.95 -2.06 4.42
N MET A 72 -0.64 -1.79 4.40
CA MET A 72 0.30 -2.26 5.42
C MET A 72 0.07 -1.57 6.78
N HIS A 73 -0.24 -0.28 6.78
CA HIS A 73 -0.60 0.43 8.01
C HIS A 73 -1.88 -0.12 8.63
N ASP A 74 -2.92 -0.41 7.83
CA ASP A 74 -4.13 -1.09 8.33
C ASP A 74 -3.78 -2.43 9.00
N LEU A 75 -2.92 -3.22 8.36
CA LEU A 75 -2.46 -4.52 8.90
C LEU A 75 -1.80 -4.35 10.28
N ALA A 76 -0.87 -3.40 10.39
CA ALA A 76 -0.17 -3.11 11.64
C ALA A 76 -1.12 -2.58 12.73
N ILE A 77 -2.07 -1.73 12.35
CA ILE A 77 -3.07 -1.15 13.26
C ILE A 77 -3.97 -2.26 13.83
N ASP A 78 -4.51 -3.13 12.97
CA ASP A 78 -5.36 -4.25 13.41
C ASP A 78 -4.61 -5.18 14.39
N ALA A 79 -3.31 -5.42 14.17
CA ALA A 79 -2.46 -6.20 15.06
C ALA A 79 -2.21 -5.48 16.40
N LEU A 80 -1.87 -4.19 16.36
CA LEU A 80 -1.62 -3.37 17.55
C LEU A 80 -2.88 -3.22 18.41
N GLU A 81 -4.06 -3.01 17.80
CA GLU A 81 -5.34 -2.98 18.50
C GLU A 81 -5.63 -4.32 19.21
N SER A 82 -5.30 -5.44 18.55
CA SER A 82 -5.42 -6.77 19.13
C SER A 82 -4.47 -6.97 20.32
N GLN A 83 -3.19 -6.61 20.18
CA GLN A 83 -2.20 -6.66 21.26
C GLN A 83 -2.61 -5.78 22.45
N VAL A 84 -3.04 -4.54 22.20
CA VAL A 84 -3.53 -3.62 23.24
C VAL A 84 -4.73 -4.20 23.98
N THR A 85 -5.70 -4.76 23.25
CA THR A 85 -6.89 -5.37 23.84
C THR A 85 -6.53 -6.56 24.73
N ILE A 86 -5.65 -7.43 24.26
CA ILE A 86 -5.17 -8.59 25.01
C ILE A 86 -4.38 -8.16 26.24
N LEU A 87 -3.49 -7.17 26.13
CA LEU A 87 -2.72 -6.63 27.26
C LEU A 87 -3.64 -6.07 28.35
N GLN A 88 -4.66 -5.30 27.97
CA GLN A 88 -5.66 -4.77 28.90
C GLN A 88 -6.41 -5.89 29.62
N GLN A 89 -6.86 -6.91 28.88
CA GLN A 89 -7.54 -8.07 29.45
C GLN A 89 -6.60 -8.88 30.36
N LEU A 90 -5.35 -9.11 29.97
CA LEU A 90 -4.35 -9.87 30.72
C LEU A 90 -3.98 -9.18 32.04
N LEU A 91 -3.84 -7.85 32.02
CA LEU A 91 -3.58 -7.06 33.22
C LEU A 91 -4.77 -7.07 34.19
N ALA A 92 -6.00 -7.03 33.66
CA ALA A 92 -7.22 -6.96 34.45
C ALA A 92 -7.67 -8.33 35.00
N GLN A 93 -7.65 -9.38 34.17
CA GLN A 93 -8.21 -10.69 34.46
C GLN A 93 -7.32 -11.81 33.88
N PRO A 94 -6.08 -11.99 34.37
CA PRO A 94 -5.13 -12.93 33.77
C PRO A 94 -5.64 -14.38 33.73
N ASP A 95 -6.46 -14.78 34.71
CA ASP A 95 -7.00 -16.14 34.83
C ASP A 95 -8.02 -16.52 33.74
N THR A 96 -8.48 -15.56 32.92
CA THR A 96 -9.44 -15.79 31.82
C THR A 96 -8.82 -16.39 30.56
N PHE A 97 -7.50 -16.27 30.40
CA PHE A 97 -6.80 -16.80 29.24
C PHE A 97 -6.65 -18.32 29.35
N PRO A 98 -6.80 -19.10 28.26
CA PRO A 98 -6.58 -20.55 28.30
C PRO A 98 -5.13 -20.89 28.68
N GLU A 99 -4.96 -21.94 29.49
CA GLU A 99 -3.63 -22.40 29.92
C GLU A 99 -2.76 -22.80 28.74
N GLU A 100 -3.32 -23.49 27.75
CA GLU A 100 -2.57 -23.89 26.56
C GLU A 100 -2.06 -22.72 25.68
N GLN A 101 -2.61 -21.52 25.85
CA GLN A 101 -2.31 -20.37 24.98
C GLN A 101 -1.46 -19.30 25.66
N ILE A 102 -1.32 -19.33 27.00
CA ILE A 102 -0.76 -18.18 27.72
C ILE A 102 0.69 -17.88 27.33
N SER A 103 1.53 -18.90 27.11
CA SER A 103 2.93 -18.71 26.70
C SER A 103 3.01 -18.10 25.31
N THR A 104 2.20 -18.59 24.37
CA THR A 104 2.08 -18.06 23.01
C THR A 104 1.62 -16.61 23.01
N ILE A 105 0.61 -16.28 23.83
CA ILE A 105 0.10 -14.92 23.95
C ILE A 105 1.19 -13.97 24.44
N LEU A 106 1.98 -14.37 25.44
CA LEU A 106 3.05 -13.50 25.95
C LEU A 106 4.10 -13.18 24.88
N TYR A 107 4.49 -14.14 24.05
CA TYR A 107 5.37 -13.86 22.90
C TYR A 107 4.69 -13.00 21.84
N TYR A 108 3.43 -13.27 21.52
CA TYR A 108 2.66 -12.46 20.57
C TYR A 108 2.57 -10.99 20.99
N LEU A 109 2.39 -10.72 22.29
CA LEU A 109 2.32 -9.36 22.82
C LEU A 109 3.65 -8.61 22.69
N ASP A 110 4.77 -9.34 22.70
CA ASP A 110 6.13 -8.79 22.62
C ASP A 110 6.62 -8.60 21.16
N LEU A 111 5.82 -9.00 20.17
CA LEU A 111 6.16 -8.84 18.75
C LEU A 111 6.08 -7.39 18.29
N SER A 112 7.15 -6.90 17.64
CA SER A 112 7.23 -5.56 17.04
C SER A 112 6.53 -5.48 15.68
N MET A 113 5.79 -4.39 15.45
CA MET A 113 5.17 -4.12 14.15
C MET A 113 5.98 -3.11 13.31
N ASP A 114 7.20 -2.76 13.73
CA ASP A 114 7.94 -1.62 13.17
C ASP A 114 8.35 -1.82 11.69
N ASP A 115 8.65 -3.06 11.30
CA ASP A 115 9.05 -3.41 9.93
C ASP A 115 7.90 -3.25 8.92
N GLN A 116 6.67 -2.99 9.36
CA GLN A 116 5.52 -2.80 8.47
C GLN A 116 5.31 -1.34 8.06
N PHE A 117 6.09 -0.40 8.61
CA PHE A 117 5.97 1.04 8.36
C PHE A 117 6.85 1.59 7.22
N PHE A 118 7.49 0.73 6.43
CA PHE A 118 8.32 1.18 5.31
C PHE A 118 7.48 1.66 4.12
N THR A 119 7.67 2.93 3.73
CA THR A 119 7.01 3.46 2.53
C THR A 119 7.81 3.15 1.27
N LYS A 120 7.24 2.35 0.36
CA LYS A 120 7.86 2.13 -0.97
C LYS A 120 7.82 3.41 -1.82
N GLY A 121 6.91 4.33 -1.50
CA GLY A 121 6.82 5.63 -2.17
C GLY A 121 8.13 6.42 -2.09
N ARG A 122 8.86 6.32 -0.97
CA ARG A 122 10.16 6.98 -0.78
C ARG A 122 11.19 6.57 -1.82
N ASP A 123 11.25 5.28 -2.16
CA ASP A 123 12.22 4.75 -3.12
C ASP A 123 11.99 5.27 -4.54
N LEU A 124 10.77 5.71 -4.84
CA LEU A 124 10.40 6.27 -6.14
C LEU A 124 10.69 7.77 -6.26
N LEU A 125 10.80 8.51 -5.14
CA LEU A 125 10.98 9.96 -5.16
C LEU A 125 12.25 10.45 -5.86
N PRO A 126 13.43 9.78 -5.75
CA PRO A 126 14.62 10.21 -6.47
C PRO A 126 14.46 10.19 -7.99
N PHE A 127 13.50 9.41 -8.51
CA PHE A 127 13.24 9.31 -9.94
C PHE A 127 12.21 10.32 -10.43
N LEU A 128 11.60 11.10 -9.52
CA LEU A 128 10.51 12.03 -9.82
C LEU A 128 11.03 13.31 -10.47
N ASP A 129 11.09 13.28 -11.80
CA ASP A 129 11.41 14.44 -12.62
C ASP A 129 10.16 15.31 -12.83
N TYR A 130 10.21 16.55 -12.35
CA TYR A 130 9.10 17.49 -12.37
C TYR A 130 9.55 18.88 -12.82
N GLN A 131 8.63 19.65 -13.42
CA GLN A 131 8.89 21.00 -13.86
C GLN A 131 8.94 21.94 -12.65
N SER A 132 10.13 22.31 -12.19
CA SER A 132 10.31 23.28 -11.10
C SER A 132 9.76 24.69 -11.41
N ALA A 133 9.42 24.98 -12.65
CA ALA A 133 8.72 26.20 -13.02
C ALA A 133 7.19 26.11 -12.82
N ASP A 134 6.62 24.90 -12.74
CA ASP A 134 5.20 24.68 -12.47
C ASP A 134 4.94 24.66 -10.95
N PRO A 135 4.22 25.67 -10.39
CA PRO A 135 3.89 25.69 -8.97
C PRO A 135 3.07 24.48 -8.52
N ARG A 136 2.20 23.93 -9.38
CA ARG A 136 1.33 22.81 -9.01
C ARG A 136 2.14 21.53 -8.77
N GLN A 137 3.04 21.21 -9.71
CA GLN A 137 3.94 20.07 -9.55
C GLN A 137 4.86 20.25 -8.35
N ARG A 138 5.44 21.46 -8.18
CA ARG A 138 6.28 21.77 -7.02
C ARG A 138 5.59 21.62 -5.67
N ASP A 139 4.37 22.10 -5.54
CA ASP A 139 3.63 22.04 -4.28
C ASP A 139 3.25 20.59 -3.97
N LEU A 140 2.79 19.85 -4.98
CA LEU A 140 2.51 18.40 -4.85
C LEU A 140 3.76 17.62 -4.42
N ILE A 141 4.90 17.83 -5.09
CA ILE A 141 6.13 17.09 -4.76
C ILE A 141 6.66 17.45 -3.38
N ARG A 142 6.51 18.71 -2.95
CA ARG A 142 6.86 19.10 -1.58
C ARG A 142 6.03 18.33 -0.56
N GLU A 143 4.72 18.20 -0.79
CA GLU A 143 3.82 17.47 0.12
C GLU A 143 4.13 15.97 0.16
N ILE A 144 4.29 15.34 -1.01
CA ILE A 144 4.70 13.92 -1.10
C ILE A 144 6.06 13.69 -0.42
N THR A 145 7.02 14.58 -0.65
CA THR A 145 8.35 14.49 -0.04
C THR A 145 8.26 14.67 1.48
N SER A 146 7.47 15.63 1.95
CA SER A 146 7.24 15.86 3.38
C SER A 146 6.64 14.62 4.05
N TYR A 147 5.69 13.95 3.41
CA TYR A 147 5.14 12.68 3.88
C TYR A 147 6.22 11.59 3.96
N SER A 148 7.01 11.41 2.89
CA SER A 148 8.09 10.40 2.88
C SER A 148 9.21 10.66 3.89
N GLN A 149 9.31 11.89 4.39
CA GLN A 149 10.30 12.35 5.36
C GLN A 149 9.70 12.55 6.76
N SER A 150 8.40 12.30 6.95
CA SER A 150 7.68 12.56 8.19
C SER A 150 8.13 11.63 9.33
N ASN A 151 7.68 11.94 10.54
CA ASN A 151 8.09 11.34 11.81
C ASN A 151 8.03 9.81 11.88
N LEU A 152 7.27 9.12 11.01
CA LEU A 152 7.29 7.66 10.94
C LEU A 152 8.67 7.12 10.59
N TYR A 153 9.35 7.75 9.65
CA TYR A 153 10.70 7.33 9.25
C TYR A 153 11.71 7.63 10.34
N GLN A 154 11.53 8.73 11.07
CA GLN A 154 12.37 9.02 12.23
C GLN A 154 12.07 8.05 13.37
N TYR A 155 10.82 7.61 13.54
CA TYR A 155 10.44 6.61 14.53
C TYR A 155 11.02 5.23 14.19
N ALA A 156 10.73 4.72 12.99
CA ALA A 156 11.26 3.44 12.48
C ALA A 156 12.79 3.42 12.37
N ALA A 157 13.43 4.54 12.01
CA ALA A 157 14.89 4.66 11.94
C ALA A 157 15.55 5.11 13.26
N SER A 158 14.77 5.44 14.31
CA SER A 158 15.31 5.74 15.64
C SER A 158 15.63 4.47 16.41
N GLU A 159 16.45 4.58 17.45
CA GLU A 159 16.67 3.49 18.43
C GLU A 159 15.35 2.93 19.01
N TYR A 160 14.23 3.66 18.94
CA TYR A 160 12.91 3.19 19.37
C TYR A 160 12.22 2.22 18.39
N GLY A 161 12.52 2.28 17.08
CA GLY A 161 12.01 1.33 16.09
C GLY A 161 13.02 0.24 15.70
N ALA A 162 14.33 0.51 15.88
CA ALA A 162 15.39 -0.48 15.61
C ALA A 162 15.49 -1.56 16.70
N ARG A 163 14.86 -1.33 17.85
CA ARG A 163 14.71 -2.24 18.98
C ARG A 163 13.45 -1.83 19.73
N GLU A 164 12.29 -2.41 19.43
CA GLU A 164 11.40 -2.71 20.56
C GLU A 164 12.29 -3.49 21.53
N PRO A 165 12.59 -2.98 22.74
CA PRO A 165 13.24 -3.83 23.71
C PRO A 165 12.28 -5.00 23.86
N GLU A 166 12.70 -6.22 23.53
CA GLU A 166 11.89 -7.40 23.83
C GLU A 166 11.63 -7.33 25.35
N LEU A 167 10.45 -6.84 25.73
CA LEU A 167 10.18 -6.39 27.10
C LEU A 167 9.86 -7.60 27.97
N LEU A 168 9.27 -8.62 27.35
CA LEU A 168 8.87 -9.86 28.00
C LEU A 168 9.87 -10.97 27.73
N GLU A 169 10.43 -11.08 26.53
CA GLU A 169 11.29 -12.19 26.11
C GLU A 169 12.41 -12.53 27.12
N PRO A 170 13.19 -11.56 27.65
CA PRO A 170 14.23 -11.88 28.62
C PRO A 170 13.66 -12.54 29.89
N ALA A 171 12.48 -12.12 30.34
CA ALA A 171 11.80 -12.71 31.49
C ALA A 171 11.19 -14.08 31.17
N LEU A 172 10.62 -14.26 29.96
CA LEU A 172 10.10 -15.54 29.49
C LEU A 172 11.21 -16.59 29.41
N ARG A 173 12.34 -16.24 28.79
CA ARG A 173 13.53 -17.11 28.71
C ARG A 173 14.08 -17.44 30.10
N ALA A 174 14.16 -16.47 31.00
CA ALA A 174 14.61 -16.69 32.38
C ALA A 174 13.69 -17.63 33.17
N ALA A 175 12.39 -17.64 32.88
CA ALA A 175 11.41 -18.56 33.45
C ALA A 175 11.38 -19.94 32.77
N GLY A 176 12.30 -20.20 31.84
CA GLY A 176 12.42 -21.47 31.13
C GLY A 176 11.38 -21.66 30.01
N ILE A 177 10.73 -20.58 29.58
CA ILE A 177 9.79 -20.61 28.45
C ILE A 177 10.62 -20.40 27.16
N PRO A 178 10.62 -21.35 26.21
CA PRO A 178 11.41 -21.24 25.00
C PRO A 178 10.79 -20.25 24.02
N GLU A 179 11.62 -19.56 23.26
CA GLU A 179 11.18 -18.70 22.17
C GLU A 179 10.64 -19.55 21.01
N PRO A 180 9.40 -19.33 20.56
CA PRO A 180 8.84 -20.03 19.40
C PRO A 180 9.52 -19.56 18.12
N ALA A 181 9.50 -20.41 17.08
CA ALA A 181 9.89 -19.98 15.74
C ALA A 181 8.78 -19.09 15.19
N LEU A 182 8.84 -17.79 15.49
CA LEU A 182 7.84 -16.82 15.06
C LEU A 182 7.97 -16.60 13.55
N LEU A 183 6.92 -16.95 12.81
CA LEU A 183 6.77 -16.60 11.40
C LEU A 183 5.89 -15.34 11.31
N PHE A 184 6.54 -14.19 11.12
CA PHE A 184 5.85 -12.92 10.88
C PHE A 184 4.91 -13.02 9.67
N GLY A 185 3.68 -12.53 9.82
CA GLY A 185 2.60 -12.66 8.83
C GLY A 185 1.76 -13.94 8.96
N VAL A 186 2.23 -14.94 9.71
CA VAL A 186 1.45 -16.15 10.02
C VAL A 186 0.66 -15.97 11.33
N THR A 187 1.26 -15.34 12.34
CA THR A 187 0.76 -15.31 13.73
C THR A 187 -0.40 -14.34 13.98
N ASP A 188 -0.48 -13.24 13.24
CA ASP A 188 -1.43 -12.17 13.55
C ASP A 188 -2.72 -12.34 12.77
N TYR A 189 -2.61 -12.84 11.54
CA TYR A 189 -3.75 -12.96 10.67
C TYR A 189 -4.30 -14.37 10.61
N TRP A 190 -3.57 -15.48 10.60
CA TRP A 190 -4.20 -16.82 10.48
C TRP A 190 -5.04 -17.26 11.71
N GLY A 191 -5.35 -16.35 12.64
CA GLY A 191 -5.74 -16.63 14.01
C GLY A 191 -4.51 -17.09 14.78
N PHE A 192 -4.65 -17.38 16.07
CA PHE A 192 -3.64 -18.06 16.88
C PHE A 192 -3.35 -19.50 16.39
N HIS A 193 -3.45 -19.77 15.10
CA HIS A 193 -2.92 -20.96 14.45
C HIS A 193 -1.47 -20.68 14.13
N PHE A 194 -0.62 -20.92 15.12
CA PHE A 194 0.73 -21.41 14.88
C PHE A 194 0.52 -22.76 14.19
N PRO A 195 0.69 -22.88 12.86
CA PRO A 195 0.19 -24.02 12.11
C PRO A 195 0.82 -25.36 12.55
N ASN A 196 1.83 -25.31 13.42
CA ASN A 196 2.64 -26.44 13.87
C ASN A 196 2.86 -26.54 15.40
N GLU A 197 2.14 -25.81 16.27
CA GLU A 197 2.45 -25.80 17.73
C GLU A 197 1.42 -26.48 18.65
N ALA A 198 0.68 -27.49 18.18
CA ALA A 198 0.09 -28.45 19.11
C ALA A 198 1.21 -29.22 19.83
N GLY A 199 1.82 -28.62 20.86
CA GLY A 199 2.87 -29.22 21.69
C GLY A 199 4.20 -28.46 21.78
N PHE A 200 4.34 -27.24 21.23
CA PHE A 200 5.59 -26.46 21.41
C PHE A 200 5.74 -26.01 22.87
N PHE A 201 4.67 -25.44 23.43
CA PHE A 201 4.60 -25.15 24.86
C PHE A 201 4.05 -26.33 25.64
N SER A 202 4.71 -26.64 26.77
CA SER A 202 4.28 -27.66 27.71
C SER A 202 3.41 -27.05 28.81
N ALA A 203 2.68 -27.89 29.55
CA ALA A 203 1.96 -27.45 30.74
C ALA A 203 2.88 -26.76 31.77
N SER A 204 4.14 -27.21 31.89
CA SER A 204 5.11 -26.52 32.75
C SER A 204 5.50 -25.13 32.24
N HIS A 205 5.53 -24.89 30.93
CA HIS A 205 5.75 -23.54 30.39
C HIS A 205 4.57 -22.62 30.71
N ALA A 206 3.34 -23.15 30.63
CA ALA A 206 2.14 -22.42 31.02
C ALA A 206 2.15 -22.09 32.53
N GLU A 207 2.58 -23.04 33.38
CA GLU A 207 2.74 -22.79 34.82
C GLU A 207 3.78 -21.70 35.10
N SER A 208 4.95 -21.74 34.47
CA SER A 208 5.96 -20.67 34.55
C SER A 208 5.39 -19.31 34.13
N ALA A 209 4.63 -19.25 33.04
CA ALA A 209 3.99 -18.02 32.58
C ALA A 209 2.98 -17.48 33.62
N ARG A 210 2.21 -18.37 34.27
CA ARG A 210 1.29 -18.00 35.35
C ARG A 210 2.01 -17.48 36.58
N GLN A 211 3.16 -18.06 36.92
CA GLN A 211 4.00 -17.58 38.01
C GLN A 211 4.51 -16.17 37.72
N LEU A 212 5.06 -15.93 36.51
CA LEU A 212 5.48 -14.61 36.07
C LEU A 212 4.35 -13.57 36.16
N LEU A 213 3.14 -13.88 35.70
CA LEU A 213 1.99 -12.97 35.77
C LEU A 213 1.59 -12.54 37.19
N ARG A 214 2.00 -13.30 38.21
CA ARG A 214 1.79 -12.95 39.63
C ARG A 214 2.89 -12.04 40.17
N GLU A 215 4.03 -11.94 39.50
CA GLU A 215 5.14 -11.10 39.92
C GLU A 215 4.86 -9.61 39.66
N PRO A 216 5.04 -8.72 40.67
CA PRO A 216 4.87 -7.29 40.48
C PRO A 216 5.79 -6.68 39.41
N SER A 217 7.01 -7.20 39.28
CA SER A 217 7.99 -6.80 38.26
C SER A 217 7.49 -7.07 36.84
N PHE A 218 7.01 -8.28 36.58
CA PHE A 218 6.50 -8.68 35.27
C PHE A 218 5.20 -7.94 34.92
N ARG A 219 4.32 -7.70 35.91
CA ARG A 219 3.15 -6.83 35.72
C ARG A 219 3.54 -5.40 35.32
N SER A 220 4.60 -4.85 35.89
CA SER A 220 5.14 -3.53 35.50
C SER A 220 5.67 -3.52 34.07
N GLN A 221 6.32 -4.61 33.64
CA GLN A 221 6.73 -4.79 32.24
C GLN A 221 5.53 -4.81 31.29
N LEU A 222 4.47 -5.56 31.60
CA LEU A 222 3.23 -5.59 30.80
C LEU A 222 2.55 -4.22 30.71
N GLN A 223 2.54 -3.42 31.78
CA GLN A 223 2.02 -2.05 31.75
C GLN A 223 2.87 -1.12 30.87
N SER A 224 4.19 -1.31 30.90
CA SER A 224 5.13 -0.56 30.07
C SER A 224 4.96 -0.92 28.58
N LEU A 225 4.82 -2.21 28.28
CA LEU A 225 4.51 -2.74 26.95
C LEU A 225 3.17 -2.19 26.44
N LEU A 226 2.11 -2.20 27.26
CA LEU A 226 0.81 -1.60 26.90
C LEU A 226 0.95 -0.11 26.54
N SER A 227 1.65 0.66 27.37
CA SER A 227 1.91 2.09 27.10
C SER A 227 2.66 2.29 25.79
N HIS A 228 3.63 1.42 25.51
CA HIS A 228 4.37 1.42 24.26
C HIS A 228 3.49 1.08 23.05
N LYS A 229 2.73 -0.03 23.09
CA LYS A 229 1.84 -0.44 21.99
C LYS A 229 0.78 0.62 21.66
N MET A 230 0.20 1.28 22.66
CA MET A 230 -0.72 2.41 22.43
C MET A 230 -0.05 3.61 21.75
N ASN A 231 1.22 3.88 22.06
CA ASN A 231 1.98 4.93 21.39
C ASN A 231 2.29 4.56 19.93
N VAL A 232 2.73 3.32 19.68
CA VAL A 232 2.96 2.81 18.31
C VAL A 232 1.67 2.85 17.50
N LEU A 233 0.54 2.42 18.08
CA LEU A 233 -0.78 2.46 17.46
C LEU A 233 -1.16 3.89 17.01
N SER A 234 -0.98 4.87 17.90
CA SER A 234 -1.22 6.29 17.56
C SER A 234 -0.32 6.78 16.41
N ILE A 235 0.94 6.36 16.38
CA ILE A 235 1.87 6.69 15.29
C ILE A 235 1.37 6.05 13.97
N ALA A 236 0.98 4.77 14.01
CA ALA A 236 0.47 4.04 12.85
C ALA A 236 -0.82 4.67 12.30
N ASP A 237 -1.77 5.05 13.16
CA ASP A 237 -2.99 5.76 12.75
C ASP A 237 -2.66 7.09 12.04
N ASN A 238 -1.78 7.90 12.63
CA ASN A 238 -1.35 9.17 12.01
C ASN A 238 -0.68 8.93 10.65
N ALA A 239 0.13 7.86 10.53
CA ALA A 239 0.73 7.46 9.26
C ALA A 239 -0.29 7.19 8.16
N ARG A 240 -1.32 6.41 8.53
CA ARG A 240 -2.39 6.01 7.64
C ARG A 240 -3.16 7.23 7.16
N GLU A 241 -3.52 8.15 8.06
CA GLU A 241 -4.23 9.39 7.72
C GLU A 241 -3.39 10.31 6.82
N ASP A 242 -2.11 10.49 7.13
CA ASP A 242 -1.19 11.27 6.30
C ASP A 242 -1.08 10.68 4.89
N ALA A 243 -0.98 9.35 4.78
CA ALA A 243 -0.91 8.65 3.51
C ALA A 243 -2.19 8.84 2.68
N PHE A 244 -3.38 8.72 3.29
CA PHE A 244 -4.66 9.00 2.62
C PHE A 244 -4.76 10.46 2.15
N SER A 245 -4.32 11.41 2.96
CA SER A 245 -4.26 12.83 2.58
C SER A 245 -3.39 13.05 1.33
N ILE A 246 -2.24 12.38 1.23
CA ILE A 246 -1.40 12.43 0.03
C ILE A 246 -2.07 11.75 -1.17
N LEU A 247 -2.73 10.61 -0.99
CA LEU A 247 -3.49 9.94 -2.06
C LEU A 247 -4.59 10.85 -2.62
N ASP A 248 -5.35 11.52 -1.76
CA ASP A 248 -6.37 12.50 -2.15
C ASP A 248 -5.77 13.67 -2.91
N ARG A 249 -4.60 14.16 -2.47
CA ARG A 249 -3.90 15.24 -3.15
C ARG A 249 -3.40 14.83 -4.54
N ILE A 250 -2.88 13.61 -4.68
CA ILE A 250 -2.50 13.06 -5.99
C ILE A 250 -3.73 12.91 -6.88
N LYS A 251 -4.84 12.38 -6.37
CA LYS A 251 -6.11 12.23 -7.11
C LYS A 251 -6.68 13.58 -7.54
N ALA A 252 -6.57 14.62 -6.71
CA ALA A 252 -6.99 15.97 -7.05
C ALA A 252 -6.14 16.59 -8.17
N TYR A 253 -4.84 16.27 -8.22
CA TYR A 253 -3.96 16.70 -9.30
C TYR A 253 -4.18 15.89 -10.60
N GLN A 254 -4.35 14.57 -10.47
CA GLN A 254 -4.52 13.62 -11.57
C GLN A 254 -5.77 12.74 -11.33
N PRO A 255 -6.98 13.21 -11.67
CA PRO A 255 -8.23 12.50 -11.42
C PRO A 255 -8.30 11.09 -12.02
N GLU A 256 -7.59 10.86 -13.10
CA GLU A 256 -7.48 9.60 -13.83
C GLU A 256 -6.50 8.59 -13.20
N VAL A 257 -5.74 8.97 -12.17
CA VAL A 257 -4.82 8.05 -11.48
C VAL A 257 -5.59 6.84 -10.96
N ARG A 258 -5.01 5.65 -11.09
CA ARG A 258 -5.67 4.38 -10.77
C ARG A 258 -4.75 3.41 -10.05
N LEU A 259 -5.37 2.47 -9.34
CA LEU A 259 -4.66 1.30 -8.83
C LEU A 259 -4.30 0.35 -9.97
N LEU A 260 -3.04 -0.04 -10.02
CA LEU A 260 -2.38 -0.85 -11.05
C LEU A 260 -2.37 -2.34 -10.69
N TYR A 261 -3.52 -2.86 -10.26
CA TYR A 261 -3.75 -4.29 -10.14
C TYR A 261 -4.25 -4.85 -11.48
N ASP A 262 -3.82 -6.06 -11.80
CA ASP A 262 -4.02 -6.75 -13.06
C ASP A 262 -3.94 -8.26 -12.86
N ASP A 263 -4.72 -9.02 -13.64
CA ASP A 263 -4.81 -10.47 -13.48
C ASP A 263 -5.16 -10.87 -12.04
N LEU A 264 -6.21 -10.23 -11.50
CA LEU A 264 -6.73 -10.57 -10.18
C LEU A 264 -7.48 -11.89 -10.27
N GLY A 265 -7.25 -12.79 -9.32
CA GLY A 265 -7.91 -14.08 -9.27
C GLY A 265 -8.36 -14.47 -7.86
N ILE A 266 -9.32 -15.38 -7.77
CA ILE A 266 -9.75 -16.04 -6.54
C ILE A 266 -9.24 -17.49 -6.51
N LEU A 267 -8.84 -17.97 -5.36
CA LEU A 267 -8.39 -19.34 -5.11
C LEU A 267 -8.90 -19.79 -3.75
N GLY A 268 -8.84 -21.09 -3.46
CA GLY A 268 -9.31 -21.59 -2.18
C GLY A 268 -9.49 -23.09 -2.13
N SER A 269 -9.56 -23.64 -0.91
CA SER A 269 -9.76 -25.08 -0.67
C SER A 269 -11.09 -25.61 -1.22
N GLY A 270 -12.06 -24.72 -1.47
CA GLY A 270 -13.33 -25.05 -2.11
C GLY A 270 -13.33 -24.98 -3.65
N LEU A 271 -12.17 -24.83 -4.30
CA LEU A 271 -12.00 -24.83 -5.77
C LEU A 271 -11.17 -26.04 -6.23
N PRO A 272 -11.29 -26.46 -7.52
CA PRO A 272 -10.60 -27.65 -8.03
C PRO A 272 -9.07 -27.66 -7.85
N ASP A 273 -8.43 -26.50 -8.05
CA ASP A 273 -6.97 -26.34 -7.94
C ASP A 273 -6.53 -25.88 -6.54
N GLY A 274 -7.45 -25.83 -5.56
CA GLY A 274 -7.14 -25.45 -4.20
C GLY A 274 -6.42 -24.10 -4.10
N TYR A 275 -5.24 -24.12 -3.50
CA TYR A 275 -4.36 -22.95 -3.33
C TYR A 275 -3.22 -22.85 -4.37
N ASP A 276 -3.17 -23.78 -5.32
CA ASP A 276 -2.07 -23.86 -6.29
C ASP A 276 -2.22 -22.81 -7.39
N ARG A 277 -3.45 -22.55 -7.87
CA ARG A 277 -3.73 -21.64 -8.99
C ARG A 277 -4.98 -20.82 -8.76
N SER A 278 -4.95 -19.53 -9.13
CA SER A 278 -6.13 -18.67 -9.08
C SER A 278 -7.02 -18.84 -10.30
N VAL A 279 -8.33 -18.76 -10.08
CA VAL A 279 -9.35 -18.57 -11.11
C VAL A 279 -9.42 -17.07 -11.44
N PRO A 280 -9.19 -16.64 -12.70
CA PRO A 280 -9.17 -15.23 -13.06
C PRO A 280 -10.53 -14.54 -12.84
N MET A 281 -10.49 -13.33 -12.31
CA MET A 281 -11.63 -12.42 -12.20
C MET A 281 -11.63 -11.43 -13.36
N GLN A 282 -12.81 -10.92 -13.70
CA GLN A 282 -13.00 -9.92 -14.74
C GLN A 282 -13.03 -8.52 -14.12
N ARG A 283 -12.25 -7.60 -14.68
CA ARG A 283 -12.26 -6.20 -14.25
C ARG A 283 -13.53 -5.52 -14.75
N MET A 284 -14.28 -4.90 -13.84
CA MET A 284 -15.51 -4.20 -14.19
C MET A 284 -15.22 -2.89 -14.94
N SER A 285 -16.11 -2.51 -15.86
CA SER A 285 -16.05 -1.20 -16.51
C SER A 285 -16.50 -0.08 -15.57
N GLY A 286 -15.78 1.04 -15.56
CA GLY A 286 -16.13 2.24 -14.80
C GLY A 286 -15.02 2.70 -13.85
N PRO A 287 -15.30 3.68 -12.98
CA PRO A 287 -14.34 4.13 -11.97
C PRO A 287 -14.11 3.03 -10.93
N GLY A 288 -12.92 3.03 -10.35
CA GLY A 288 -12.54 2.10 -9.29
C GLY A 288 -11.62 0.97 -9.72
N ASN A 289 -11.19 0.19 -8.73
CA ASN A 289 -10.53 -1.09 -8.91
C ASN A 289 -11.49 -2.21 -8.44
N ARG A 290 -12.42 -2.55 -9.34
CA ARG A 290 -13.50 -3.52 -9.09
C ARG A 290 -13.39 -4.72 -10.00
N TRP A 291 -13.56 -5.90 -9.41
CA TRP A 291 -13.41 -7.19 -10.07
C TRP A 291 -14.58 -8.09 -9.72
N GLU A 292 -14.99 -8.91 -10.67
CA GLU A 292 -16.08 -9.85 -10.48
C GLU A 292 -15.78 -11.23 -11.10
N VAL A 293 -16.38 -12.26 -10.53
CA VAL A 293 -16.39 -13.60 -11.12
C VAL A 293 -17.63 -14.35 -10.67
N GLU A 294 -18.16 -15.21 -11.52
CA GLU A 294 -19.19 -16.19 -11.14
C GLU A 294 -18.58 -17.58 -11.11
N LEU A 295 -18.66 -18.27 -9.96
CA LEU A 295 -18.07 -19.60 -9.78
C LEU A 295 -18.93 -20.49 -8.88
N GLU A 296 -18.86 -21.79 -9.12
CA GLU A 296 -19.31 -22.81 -8.17
C GLU A 296 -18.26 -22.97 -7.07
N LEU A 297 -18.66 -22.74 -5.83
CA LEU A 297 -17.80 -22.89 -4.66
C LEU A 297 -18.25 -24.10 -3.83
N GLN A 298 -17.29 -24.91 -3.37
CA GLN A 298 -17.52 -25.83 -2.27
C GLN A 298 -17.27 -25.14 -0.92
N VAL A 299 -17.76 -25.74 0.17
CA VAL A 299 -17.43 -25.28 1.53
C VAL A 299 -15.91 -25.27 1.71
N GLY A 300 -15.37 -24.13 2.15
CA GLY A 300 -13.92 -23.98 2.21
C GLY A 300 -13.46 -22.56 2.54
N THR A 301 -12.16 -22.38 2.45
CA THR A 301 -11.46 -21.10 2.62
C THR A 301 -11.02 -20.53 1.27
N PHE A 302 -11.03 -19.20 1.15
CA PHE A 302 -10.75 -18.50 -0.11
C PHE A 302 -9.89 -17.26 0.09
N LYS A 303 -9.14 -16.90 -0.95
CA LYS A 303 -8.36 -15.65 -1.03
C LYS A 303 -8.40 -15.05 -2.42
N PHE A 304 -8.02 -13.79 -2.51
CA PHE A 304 -7.76 -13.10 -3.76
C PHE A 304 -6.27 -12.86 -3.93
N ARG A 305 -5.73 -12.96 -5.15
CA ARG A 305 -4.33 -12.67 -5.48
C ARG A 305 -4.22 -11.82 -6.73
N ASN A 306 -3.24 -10.92 -6.76
CA ASN A 306 -2.82 -10.21 -7.96
C ASN A 306 -1.69 -11.00 -8.64
N ARG A 307 -1.84 -11.33 -9.92
CA ARG A 307 -0.83 -12.07 -10.71
C ARG A 307 -0.32 -13.36 -10.04
N ASP A 308 -1.21 -14.12 -9.42
CA ASP A 308 -0.87 -15.34 -8.66
C ASP A 308 0.20 -15.16 -7.56
N SER A 309 0.42 -13.93 -7.10
CA SER A 309 1.47 -13.60 -6.13
C SER A 309 0.97 -13.62 -4.70
N TRP A 310 1.68 -14.33 -3.82
CA TRP A 310 1.46 -14.27 -2.37
C TRP A 310 1.87 -12.94 -1.75
N ASN A 311 2.72 -12.16 -2.43
CA ASN A 311 3.10 -10.85 -1.94
C ASN A 311 2.00 -9.80 -2.11
N GLN A 312 0.95 -10.10 -2.90
CA GLN A 312 -0.19 -9.20 -3.16
C GLN A 312 -1.46 -10.03 -3.14
N ASN A 313 -1.95 -10.29 -1.94
CA ASN A 313 -3.15 -11.08 -1.72
C ASN A 313 -4.09 -10.39 -0.73
N TRP A 314 -5.38 -10.70 -0.84
CA TRP A 314 -6.41 -10.19 0.05
C TRP A 314 -7.28 -11.31 0.58
N GLY A 315 -7.75 -11.08 1.80
CA GLY A 315 -8.63 -11.99 2.51
C GLY A 315 -9.61 -11.22 3.38
N GLY A 316 -10.16 -11.87 4.40
CA GLY A 316 -10.98 -11.26 5.43
C GLY A 316 -11.74 -12.29 6.25
N VAL A 317 -12.45 -11.83 7.28
CA VAL A 317 -13.17 -12.69 8.23
C VAL A 317 -14.70 -12.67 8.07
N GLY A 318 -15.22 -11.78 7.22
CA GLY A 318 -16.66 -11.62 7.00
C GLY A 318 -17.19 -12.54 5.91
N PHE A 319 -18.41 -13.01 6.05
CA PHE A 319 -19.15 -13.70 4.99
C PHE A 319 -20.65 -13.46 5.21
N PRO A 320 -21.46 -13.20 4.16
CA PRO A 320 -21.10 -13.19 2.73
C PRO A 320 -20.39 -11.92 2.26
N GLU A 321 -20.31 -10.89 3.10
CA GLU A 321 -19.59 -9.65 2.80
C GLU A 321 -18.57 -9.34 3.90
N GLY A 322 -17.52 -8.61 3.55
CA GLY A 322 -16.47 -8.27 4.49
C GLY A 322 -15.53 -7.19 3.98
N ARG A 323 -14.68 -6.69 4.89
CA ARG A 323 -13.51 -5.86 4.53
C ARG A 323 -12.49 -6.77 3.84
N SER A 324 -12.01 -6.37 2.67
CA SER A 324 -10.86 -7.01 2.04
C SER A 324 -9.60 -6.50 2.72
N VAL A 325 -8.84 -7.40 3.34
CA VAL A 325 -7.62 -7.06 4.08
C VAL A 325 -6.42 -7.59 3.32
N TYR A 326 -5.47 -6.71 3.01
CA TYR A 326 -4.20 -7.07 2.40
C TYR A 326 -3.41 -8.02 3.29
N LEU A 327 -2.87 -9.09 2.71
CA LEU A 327 -2.29 -10.24 3.41
C LEU A 327 -3.22 -10.87 4.45
N GLY A 328 -4.52 -10.57 4.37
CA GLY A 328 -5.52 -10.94 5.35
C GLY A 328 -5.83 -12.43 5.37
N ARG A 329 -6.77 -12.82 6.25
CA ARG A 329 -7.19 -14.21 6.43
C ARG A 329 -7.85 -14.81 5.22
N ASP A 330 -7.66 -16.10 5.08
CA ASP A 330 -8.61 -16.96 4.37
C ASP A 330 -10.06 -16.64 4.74
N ILE A 331 -10.88 -16.33 3.73
CA ILE A 331 -12.31 -16.06 3.85
C ILE A 331 -13.02 -17.41 3.94
N TRP A 332 -13.71 -17.67 5.05
CA TRP A 332 -14.50 -18.89 5.22
C TRP A 332 -15.85 -18.78 4.53
N VAL A 333 -16.12 -19.67 3.58
CA VAL A 333 -17.41 -19.81 2.90
C VAL A 333 -18.10 -21.08 3.44
N PRO A 334 -19.16 -20.94 4.25
CA PRO A 334 -19.77 -22.07 4.97
C PRO A 334 -20.76 -22.89 4.15
N THR A 335 -21.13 -22.45 2.95
CA THR A 335 -22.17 -23.08 2.12
C THR A 335 -21.69 -23.23 0.69
N ALA A 336 -21.90 -24.40 0.10
CA ALA A 336 -21.59 -24.64 -1.30
C ALA A 336 -22.69 -24.06 -2.21
N GLY A 337 -22.31 -23.62 -3.39
CA GLY A 337 -23.25 -23.12 -4.40
C GLY A 337 -22.58 -22.20 -5.42
N ARG A 338 -23.39 -21.69 -6.35
CA ARG A 338 -22.95 -20.73 -7.35
C ARG A 338 -22.98 -19.32 -6.79
N TYR A 339 -21.86 -18.61 -6.83
CA TYR A 339 -21.75 -17.24 -6.32
C TYR A 339 -21.35 -16.28 -7.42
N HIS A 340 -21.97 -15.09 -7.44
CA HIS A 340 -21.39 -13.88 -8.01
C HIS A 340 -20.54 -13.20 -6.94
N ILE A 341 -19.25 -13.11 -7.19
CA ILE A 341 -18.25 -12.62 -6.23
C ILE A 341 -17.75 -11.29 -6.75
N LEU A 342 -17.84 -10.25 -5.91
CA LEU A 342 -17.36 -8.92 -6.20
C LEU A 342 -16.25 -8.54 -5.22
N LEU A 343 -15.18 -7.94 -5.74
CA LEU A 343 -14.09 -7.36 -4.96
C LEU A 343 -13.85 -5.92 -5.40
N ASP A 344 -13.93 -4.98 -4.46
CA ASP A 344 -13.64 -3.55 -4.64
C ASP A 344 -12.43 -3.19 -3.78
N LEU A 345 -11.25 -3.10 -4.41
CA LEU A 345 -10.00 -2.81 -3.72
C LEU A 345 -9.87 -1.35 -3.32
N GLU A 346 -10.53 -0.41 -4.00
CA GLU A 346 -10.53 1.00 -3.58
C GLU A 346 -11.42 1.23 -2.36
N LYS A 347 -12.53 0.50 -2.25
CA LYS A 347 -13.39 0.54 -1.05
C LYS A 347 -12.96 -0.44 0.03
N ARG A 348 -11.97 -1.28 -0.24
CA ARG A 348 -11.52 -2.37 0.64
C ARG A 348 -12.65 -3.33 1.05
N ARG A 349 -13.51 -3.76 0.11
CA ARG A 349 -14.63 -4.68 0.42
C ARG A 349 -14.78 -5.78 -0.61
N TYR A 350 -15.29 -6.92 -0.15
CA TYR A 350 -15.77 -7.99 -1.02
C TYR A 350 -17.21 -8.40 -0.65
N GLN A 351 -17.86 -9.08 -1.59
CA GLN A 351 -19.19 -9.63 -1.42
C GLN A 351 -19.35 -10.93 -2.23
N PHE A 352 -19.97 -11.93 -1.63
CA PHE A 352 -20.35 -13.20 -2.21
C PHE A 352 -21.88 -13.27 -2.29
N THR A 353 -22.44 -13.12 -3.48
CA THR A 353 -23.88 -13.20 -3.70
C THR A 353 -24.24 -14.59 -4.20
N LEU A 354 -24.94 -15.38 -3.40
CA LEU A 354 -25.44 -16.68 -3.85
C LEU A 354 -26.45 -16.45 -4.98
N LEU A 355 -26.27 -17.17 -6.09
CA LEU A 355 -27.16 -17.14 -7.23
C LEU A 355 -28.15 -18.30 -7.09
N ASP A 356 -29.44 -17.98 -7.22
CA ASP A 356 -30.48 -19.00 -7.30
C ASP A 356 -30.30 -19.79 -8.62
N GLU A 357 -30.57 -21.11 -8.57
CA GLU A 357 -30.45 -22.03 -9.72
C GLU A 357 -31.34 -21.66 -10.92
#